data_AF-A0A9X8VHN3-F1
#
_entry.id   AF-A0A9X8VHN3-F1
#
_cell.length_a   1.000
_cell.length_b   1.000
_cell.length_c   1.000
_cell.angle_alpha   90.00
_cell.angle_beta   90.00
_cell.angle_gamma   90.00
#
_symmetry.space_group_name_H-M   'P 1'
#
loop_
_entity.id
_entity.type
_entity.pdbx_description
1 polymer ?
#
loop_
_entity_poly.entity_id
_entity_poly.type
_entity_poly.pdbx_seq_one_letter_code
_entity_poly.pdbx_strand_id
1 'polypeptide(L)'
;MTVARRGTPWVEPAGNGRWRTTFFWRDPQGCELTSAYRRVWININCLTDHHQPNPPQSLQRLAGTDVWYWQTELSGAWRGSYCFIPC
;
A
#
# COMPACT_ATOMS: atom_id res chain seq x y z
N MET A 1 5.44 -0.26 -19.58
CA MET A 1 4.23 -1.00 -19.10
C MET A 1 3.55 -0.13 -18.05
N THR A 2 2.22 0.04 -18.07
CA THR A 2 1.52 0.93 -17.12
C THR A 2 1.20 0.22 -15.80
N VAL A 3 1.07 0.98 -14.70
CA VAL A 3 0.70 0.45 -13.37
C VAL A 3 -0.61 -0.35 -13.43
N ALA A 4 -1.61 0.16 -14.15
CA ALA A 4 -2.91 -0.50 -14.31
C ALA A 4 -2.84 -1.91 -14.94
N ARG A 5 -1.81 -2.20 -15.76
CA ARG A 5 -1.62 -3.53 -16.36
C ARG A 5 -0.81 -4.49 -15.49
N ARG A 6 0.09 -3.97 -14.64
CA ARG A 6 0.95 -4.80 -13.78
C ARG A 6 0.27 -5.13 -12.44
N GLY A 7 -0.60 -4.25 -11.97
CA GLY A 7 -1.27 -4.40 -10.69
C GLY A 7 -0.40 -3.93 -9.51
N THR A 8 -0.81 -4.35 -8.32
CA THR A 8 -0.19 -4.01 -7.03
C THR A 8 0.17 -5.30 -6.30
N PRO A 9 1.30 -5.34 -5.56
CA PRO A 9 2.26 -4.26 -5.37
C PRO A 9 3.21 -4.06 -6.56
N TRP A 10 3.64 -2.81 -6.77
CA TRP A 10 4.75 -2.46 -7.67
C TRP A 10 6.07 -2.63 -6.93
N VAL A 11 6.97 -3.43 -7.51
CA VAL A 11 8.22 -3.85 -6.84
C VAL A 11 9.43 -3.46 -7.69
N GLU A 12 10.39 -2.78 -7.05
CA GLU A 12 11.59 -2.23 -7.66
C GLU A 12 12.82 -2.47 -6.78
N PRO A 13 14.01 -2.70 -7.34
CA PRO A 13 15.24 -2.82 -6.55
C PRO A 13 15.52 -1.53 -5.77
N ALA A 14 15.86 -1.66 -4.47
CA ALA A 14 16.31 -0.56 -3.62
C ALA A 14 17.81 -0.63 -3.28
N GLY A 15 18.52 -1.66 -3.78
CA GLY A 15 19.92 -1.94 -3.45
C GLY A 15 20.08 -2.89 -2.26
N ASN A 16 21.27 -3.45 -2.07
CA ASN A 16 21.61 -4.28 -0.90
C ASN A 16 20.62 -5.45 -0.60
N GLY A 17 20.08 -6.09 -1.65
CA GLY A 17 19.10 -7.17 -1.51
C GLY A 17 17.72 -6.72 -1.02
N ARG A 18 17.47 -5.40 -0.97
CA ARG A 18 16.21 -4.79 -0.59
C ARG A 18 15.41 -4.39 -1.84
N TRP A 19 14.10 -4.39 -1.68
CA TRP A 19 13.14 -4.06 -2.71
C TRP A 19 12.15 -3.05 -2.19
N ARG A 20 11.98 -1.97 -2.93
CA ARG A 20 10.93 -0.97 -2.72
C ARG A 20 9.63 -1.54 -3.24
N THR A 21 8.66 -1.65 -2.33
CA THR A 21 7.35 -2.23 -2.60
C THR A 21 6.31 -1.14 -2.39
N THR A 22 5.63 -0.76 -3.47
CA THR A 22 4.58 0.27 -3.47
C THR A 22 3.23 -0.40 -3.67
N PHE A 23 2.36 -0.23 -2.71
CA PHE A 23 1.00 -0.72 -2.72
C PHE A 23 0.08 0.38 -3.23
N PHE A 24 -0.84 0.02 -4.11
CA PHE A 24 -1.87 0.92 -4.61
C PHE A 24 -3.25 0.37 -4.28
N TRP A 25 -4.17 1.26 -3.94
CA TRP A 25 -5.58 0.95 -3.87
C TRP A 25 -6.35 2.00 -4.66
N ARG A 26 -7.28 1.53 -5.49
CA ARG A 26 -8.13 2.40 -6.30
C ARG A 26 -9.47 2.54 -5.61
N ASP A 27 -9.80 3.76 -5.25
CA ASP A 27 -11.03 4.12 -4.56
C ASP A 27 -12.22 4.01 -5.52
N PRO A 28 -13.18 3.11 -5.27
CA PRO A 28 -14.34 2.96 -6.14
C PRO A 28 -15.29 4.17 -6.07
N GLN A 29 -15.16 5.04 -5.07
CA GLN A 29 -15.99 6.24 -4.88
C GLN A 29 -15.35 7.50 -5.46
N GLY A 30 -14.19 7.40 -6.11
CA GLY A 30 -13.50 8.54 -6.72
C GLY A 30 -12.52 9.25 -5.79
N CYS A 31 -12.40 10.57 -5.94
CA CYS A 31 -11.43 11.37 -5.20
C CYS A 31 -11.93 11.79 -3.80
N GLU A 32 -11.14 12.58 -3.08
CA GLU A 32 -11.47 13.08 -1.74
C GLU A 32 -12.73 13.94 -1.68
N LEU A 33 -13.20 14.47 -2.82
CA LEU A 33 -14.43 15.26 -2.90
C LEU A 33 -15.69 14.40 -2.94
N THR A 34 -15.56 13.12 -3.34
CA THR A 34 -16.69 12.21 -3.56
C THR A 34 -16.67 10.99 -2.66
N SER A 35 -15.49 10.55 -2.22
CA SER A 35 -15.32 9.36 -1.42
C SER A 35 -15.52 9.61 0.07
N ALA A 36 -16.25 8.70 0.72
CA ALA A 36 -16.41 8.68 2.18
C ALA A 36 -15.17 8.12 2.91
N TYR A 37 -14.29 7.40 2.21
CA TYR A 37 -13.12 6.77 2.84
C TYR A 37 -12.12 7.82 3.32
N ARG A 38 -11.85 7.80 4.63
CA ARG A 38 -10.89 8.68 5.31
C ARG A 38 -9.53 8.03 5.46
N ARG A 39 -9.48 6.70 5.51
CA ARG A 39 -8.24 5.93 5.61
C ARG A 39 -8.37 4.63 4.81
N VAL A 40 -7.21 4.11 4.42
CA VAL A 40 -7.08 2.79 3.84
C VAL A 40 -5.93 2.12 4.55
N TRP A 41 -6.23 1.38 5.62
CA TRP A 41 -5.19 0.71 6.39
C TRP A 41 -4.57 -0.41 5.57
N ILE A 42 -3.26 -0.59 5.71
CA ILE A 42 -2.54 -1.72 5.14
C ILE A 42 -2.10 -2.64 6.27
N ASN A 43 -2.58 -3.88 6.24
CA ASN A 43 -2.19 -4.93 7.17
C ASN A 43 -1.33 -5.94 6.41
N ILE A 44 -0.03 -5.91 6.66
CA ILE A 44 0.97 -6.83 6.11
C ILE A 44 1.41 -7.74 7.24
N ASN A 45 1.32 -9.05 7.02
CA ASN A 45 1.68 -10.06 8.01
C ASN A 45 3.12 -9.82 8.54
N CYS A 46 3.26 -9.78 9.86
CA CYS A 46 4.48 -9.50 10.61
C CYS A 46 5.15 -8.14 10.32
N LEU A 47 4.53 -7.21 9.61
CA LEU A 47 5.12 -5.91 9.23
C LEU A 47 4.32 -4.70 9.70
N THR A 48 2.99 -4.75 9.53
CA THR A 48 2.09 -3.67 9.98
C THR A 48 0.91 -4.22 10.78
N ASP A 49 0.95 -5.50 11.13
CA ASP A 49 -0.03 -6.17 11.97
C ASP A 49 0.36 -6.11 13.46
N HIS A 50 -0.45 -6.75 14.29
CA HIS A 50 -0.30 -6.77 15.75
C HIS A 50 0.99 -7.42 16.27
N HIS A 51 1.77 -8.10 15.43
CA HIS A 51 3.09 -8.61 15.81
C HIS A 51 4.12 -7.48 15.95
N GLN A 52 3.81 -6.31 15.41
CA GLN A 52 4.64 -5.11 15.54
C GLN A 52 4.04 -4.14 16.56
N PRO A 53 4.86 -3.48 17.38
CA PRO A 53 4.38 -2.51 18.37
C PRO A 53 3.99 -1.16 17.75
N ASN A 54 4.24 -0.98 16.45
CA ASN A 54 3.99 0.27 15.74
C ASN A 54 2.49 0.51 15.55
N PRO A 55 2.05 1.79 15.52
CA PRO A 55 0.67 2.10 15.21
C PRO A 55 0.28 1.64 13.80
N PRO A 56 -1.02 1.38 13.54
CA PRO A 56 -1.51 1.01 12.22
C PRO A 56 -1.06 1.98 11.13
N GLN A 57 -0.72 1.44 9.96
CA GLN A 57 -0.24 2.22 8.81
C GLN A 57 -1.37 2.37 7.78
N SER A 58 -1.62 3.59 7.33
CA SER A 58 -2.59 3.89 6.26
C SER A 58 -1.86 4.26 4.98
N LEU A 59 -2.45 3.92 3.84
CA LEU A 59 -2.13 4.55 2.57
C LEU A 59 -2.43 6.06 2.65
N GLN A 60 -1.76 6.80 1.79
CA GLN A 60 -1.98 8.22 1.54
C GLN A 60 -2.68 8.38 0.19
N ARG A 61 -3.69 9.25 0.14
CA ARG A 61 -4.36 9.57 -1.12
C ARG A 61 -3.45 10.49 -1.94
N LEU A 62 -3.32 10.20 -3.23
CA LEU A 62 -2.81 11.16 -4.20
C LEU A 62 -3.92 12.17 -4.50
N ALA A 63 -3.72 13.43 -4.09
CA ALA A 63 -4.73 14.49 -4.15
C ALA A 63 -5.34 14.65 -5.55
N GLY A 64 -6.65 14.89 -5.59
CA GLY A 64 -7.43 15.03 -6.83
C GLY A 64 -7.69 13.71 -7.56
N THR A 65 -7.33 12.56 -6.99
CA THR A 65 -7.46 11.26 -7.65
C THR A 65 -8.15 10.20 -6.80
N ASP A 66 -8.56 9.12 -7.46
CA ASP A 66 -9.04 7.90 -6.84
C ASP A 66 -7.90 6.97 -6.36
N VAL A 67 -6.64 7.41 -6.40
CA VAL A 67 -5.50 6.55 -6.08
C VAL A 67 -5.00 6.81 -4.66
N TRP A 68 -4.91 5.73 -3.89
CA TRP A 68 -4.20 5.67 -2.62
C TRP A 68 -2.92 4.87 -2.80
N TYR A 69 -1.84 5.26 -2.10
CA TYR A 69 -0.58 4.54 -2.14
C TYR A 69 0.11 4.46 -0.77
N TRP A 70 0.91 3.41 -0.57
CA TRP A 70 1.82 3.27 0.57
C TRP A 70 3.08 2.54 0.11
N GLN A 71 4.22 2.87 0.68
CA GLN A 71 5.51 2.33 0.26
C GLN A 71 6.33 1.86 1.45
N THR A 72 7.05 0.77 1.25
CA THR A 72 8.04 0.28 2.20
C THR A 72 9.18 -0.44 1.48
N GLU A 73 10.25 -0.74 2.21
CA GLU A 73 11.33 -1.59 1.73
C GLU A 73 11.28 -2.96 2.40
N LEU A 74 11.37 -4.01 1.59
CA LEU A 74 11.34 -5.40 2.02
C LEU A 74 12.65 -6.10 1.66
N SER A 75 13.02 -7.10 2.43
CA SER A 75 14.05 -8.06 1.99
C SER A 75 13.56 -8.79 0.74
N GLY A 76 14.46 -9.06 -0.23
CA GLY A 76 14.12 -9.85 -1.41
C GLY A 76 13.68 -11.29 -1.09
N ALA A 77 14.04 -11.79 0.09
CA ALA A 77 13.62 -13.10 0.58
C ALA A 77 12.23 -13.08 1.25
N TRP A 78 11.65 -11.89 1.51
CA TRP A 78 10.37 -11.81 2.21
C TRP A 78 9.22 -12.35 1.36
N ARG A 79 8.36 -13.14 1.98
CA ARG A 79 7.10 -13.63 1.40
C ARG A 79 6.04 -13.55 2.49
N GLY A 80 4.90 -12.95 2.18
CA GLY A 80 3.81 -12.79 3.14
C GLY A 80 2.55 -12.26 2.47
N SER A 81 1.44 -12.41 3.18
CA SER A 81 0.14 -11.89 2.78
C SER A 81 -0.04 -10.45 3.24
N TYR A 82 -0.98 -9.76 2.61
CA TYR A 82 -1.46 -8.45 3.05
C TYR A 82 -2.94 -8.27 2.69
N CYS A 83 -3.61 -7.34 3.36
CA CYS A 83 -4.92 -6.86 2.98
C CYS A 83 -5.06 -5.34 3.18
N PHE A 84 -6.07 -4.76 2.55
CA PHE A 84 -6.47 -3.36 2.76
C PHE A 84 -7.77 -3.30 3.57
N ILE A 85 -7.90 -2.28 4.42
CA ILE A 85 -9.10 -2.01 5.22
C ILE A 85 -9.51 -0.54 4.99
N PRO A 86 -10.34 -0.27 3.95
CA PRO A 86 -10.88 1.07 3.69
C PRO A 86 -11.94 1.46 4.73
N CYS A 87 -11.85 2.66 5.32
CA CYS A 87 -12.81 3.18 6.30
C CYS A 87 -12.94 4.71 6.25
#